data_AF-A0A6I4TVB0-F1
#
_entry.id   AF-A0A6I4TVB0-F1
#
_cell.length_a   1.000
_cell.length_b   1.000
_cell.length_c   1.000
_cell.angle_alpha   90.00
_cell.angle_beta   90.00
_cell.angle_gamma   90.00
#
_symmetry.space_group_name_H-M   'P 1'
#
loop_
_entity.id
_entity.type
_entity.pdbx_description
1 polymer ?
#
loop_
_entity_poly.entity_id
_entity_poly.type
_entity_poly.pdbx_seq_one_letter_code
_entity_poly.pdbx_strand_id
1 'polypeptide(L)'
;MSDRINGWKSIAAHLGRDRSTAIRWYTERQLPIRRVPGGKKASVYALKSELDQWIRGQAGEELEQVSDPVPERSSDMPPLPPLPPLPPSLAEPRKRRGLIIGGAVLAIAVAGGLWLVSPFGSRPAALPQDATLAQSYLDAREDWATRTPESLMRARRALETITRREPGFAPAFAALADVYLLSQEFGDMDRRDAFHRARLAAEAGLEIDDTLADAHRAMGFVRYWSDRDPVRAGDAFRRAIELAPDVAQTHFWYGNVLVDNGQYAQGLQQLNQARLLEPASVAIQTDYGWALWSAGRDDEARTLLDRLARENPDFLVIFDCLSVIHLADRNVHAFARDFSRYAELRGESADIDLSKRVAAALDSTGEAAAWRVLVSGLAAQADGDPSRDHSFPAFAAAMIGDRVSLRQILQAADSRDENWGSAGMTRRIQPVVQNDPEMRSLLARRARALVTAAS
;
A
#
# COMPACT_ATOMS: atom_id res chain seq x y z
N MET A 1 -8.26 35.18 -25.68
CA MET A 1 -8.68 33.88 -25.10
C MET A 1 -7.50 32.94 -25.25
N SER A 2 -7.05 32.29 -24.18
CA SER A 2 -5.78 31.53 -24.19
C SER A 2 -5.93 30.23 -25.00
N ASP A 3 -5.15 30.08 -26.08
CA ASP A 3 -5.12 28.90 -26.99
C ASP A 3 -4.39 27.68 -26.38
N ARG A 4 -4.22 27.67 -25.06
CA ARG A 4 -3.31 26.77 -24.35
C ARG A 4 -4.07 25.82 -23.42
N ILE A 5 -3.87 24.52 -23.62
CA ILE A 5 -4.42 23.43 -22.81
C ILE A 5 -3.33 22.92 -21.89
N ASN A 6 -3.54 22.96 -20.58
CA ASN A 6 -2.55 22.53 -19.59
C ASN A 6 -2.92 21.16 -19.00
N GLY A 7 -1.91 20.31 -18.84
CA GLY A 7 -2.02 19.01 -18.19
C GLY A 7 -2.50 17.90 -19.12
N TRP A 8 -2.01 16.69 -18.86
CA TRP A 8 -2.33 15.49 -19.64
C TRP A 8 -3.82 15.17 -19.72
N LYS A 9 -4.58 15.45 -18.64
CA LYS A 9 -6.03 15.19 -18.60
C LYS A 9 -6.80 16.09 -19.58
N SER A 10 -6.48 17.37 -19.62
CA SER A 10 -7.13 18.34 -20.52
C SER A 10 -6.73 18.11 -21.98
N ILE A 11 -5.47 17.72 -22.23
CA ILE A 11 -5.00 17.34 -23.57
C ILE A 11 -5.71 16.06 -24.04
N ALA A 12 -5.81 15.05 -23.17
CA ALA A 12 -6.52 13.80 -23.49
C ALA A 12 -8.01 14.02 -23.75
N ALA A 13 -8.66 14.88 -22.95
CA ALA A 13 -10.05 15.27 -23.14
C ALA A 13 -10.28 15.98 -24.49
N HIS A 14 -9.36 16.87 -24.90
CA HIS A 14 -9.41 17.52 -26.21
C HIS A 14 -9.25 16.54 -27.37
N LEU A 15 -8.49 15.46 -27.17
CA LEU A 15 -8.32 14.37 -28.15
C LEU A 15 -9.44 13.32 -28.12
N GLY A 16 -10.39 13.41 -27.17
CA GLY A 16 -11.42 12.39 -26.96
C GLY A 16 -10.86 11.02 -26.53
N ARG A 17 -9.72 10.99 -25.83
CA ARG A 17 -9.02 9.76 -25.40
C ARG A 17 -8.72 9.77 -23.91
N ASP A 18 -8.32 8.62 -23.39
CA ASP A 18 -7.82 8.50 -22.02
C ASP A 18 -6.39 9.06 -21.87
N ARG A 19 -6.02 9.37 -20.61
CA ARG A 19 -4.72 9.96 -20.28
C ARG A 19 -3.54 9.08 -20.70
N SER A 20 -3.63 7.77 -20.50
CA SER A 20 -2.59 6.81 -20.90
C SER A 20 -2.39 6.79 -22.41
N THR A 21 -3.47 6.89 -23.19
CA THR A 21 -3.40 6.98 -24.65
C THR A 21 -2.76 8.28 -25.11
N ALA A 22 -3.07 9.43 -24.51
CA ALA A 22 -2.41 10.69 -24.84
C ALA A 22 -0.91 10.67 -24.53
N ILE A 23 -0.51 10.06 -23.39
CA ILE A 23 0.91 9.86 -23.03
C ILE A 23 1.60 8.92 -24.02
N ARG A 24 0.94 7.82 -24.40
CA ARG A 24 1.46 6.88 -25.39
C ARG A 24 1.64 7.55 -26.76
N TRP A 25 0.66 8.33 -27.23
CA TRP A 25 0.73 9.06 -28.50
C TRP A 25 1.80 10.15 -28.49
N TYR A 26 2.09 10.75 -27.35
CA TYR A 26 3.25 11.62 -27.21
C TYR A 26 4.57 10.91 -27.46
N THR A 27 4.72 9.67 -26.97
CA THR A 27 5.94 8.87 -27.17
C THR A 27 6.03 8.23 -28.55
N GLU A 28 4.91 7.69 -29.05
CA GLU A 28 4.88 6.84 -30.25
C GLU A 28 4.46 7.58 -31.52
N ARG A 29 3.67 8.65 -31.41
CA ARG A 29 3.04 9.36 -32.54
C ARG A 29 3.36 10.86 -32.59
N GLN A 30 4.39 11.28 -31.85
CA GLN A 30 4.89 12.66 -31.83
C GLN A 30 3.81 13.71 -31.56
N LEU A 31 2.89 13.43 -30.64
CA LEU A 31 1.83 14.38 -30.24
C LEU A 31 2.44 15.73 -29.80
N PRO A 32 2.02 16.89 -30.36
CA PRO A 32 2.69 18.18 -30.14
C PRO A 32 2.41 18.75 -28.74
N ILE A 33 3.21 18.29 -27.76
CA ILE A 33 3.12 18.66 -26.35
C ILE A 33 4.45 19.25 -25.88
N ARG A 34 4.36 20.38 -25.18
CA ARG A 34 5.51 21.11 -24.61
C ARG A 34 5.55 20.95 -23.10
N ARG A 35 6.76 20.92 -22.53
CA ARG A 35 6.98 20.89 -21.08
C ARG A 35 7.22 22.28 -20.55
N VAL A 36 6.71 22.59 -19.36
CA VAL A 36 6.94 23.89 -18.71
C VAL A 36 8.36 23.89 -18.11
N PRO A 37 9.25 24.81 -18.50
CA PRO A 37 10.59 24.92 -17.92
C PRO A 37 10.52 25.21 -16.42
N GLY A 38 11.26 24.44 -15.60
CA GLY A 38 11.31 24.63 -14.14
C GLY A 38 10.12 24.09 -13.34
N GLY A 39 9.13 23.43 -13.97
CA GLY A 39 8.04 22.75 -13.28
C GLY A 39 8.39 21.32 -12.83
N LYS A 40 7.61 20.74 -11.90
CA LYS A 40 7.69 19.30 -11.56
C LYS A 40 7.55 18.45 -12.84
N LYS A 41 8.16 17.24 -12.87
CA LYS A 41 8.29 16.34 -14.05
C LYS A 41 7.01 16.08 -14.88
N ALA A 42 5.81 16.44 -14.39
CA ALA A 42 4.51 16.22 -15.02
C ALA A 42 3.82 17.49 -15.62
N SER A 43 4.42 18.68 -15.53
CA SER A 43 3.81 19.91 -16.03
C SER A 43 3.96 20.06 -17.55
N VAL A 44 2.92 19.64 -18.29
CA VAL A 44 2.84 19.73 -19.76
C VAL A 44 1.75 20.66 -20.24
N TYR A 45 1.88 21.19 -21.45
CA TYR A 45 0.83 21.93 -22.14
C TYR A 45 0.88 21.70 -23.65
N ALA A 46 -0.23 21.93 -24.33
CA ALA A 46 -0.34 21.92 -25.78
C ALA A 46 -1.12 23.13 -26.27
N LEU A 47 -0.93 23.52 -27.53
CA LEU A 47 -1.77 24.52 -28.20
C LEU A 47 -2.93 23.82 -28.90
N LYS A 48 -4.15 24.34 -28.75
CA LYS A 48 -5.36 23.72 -29.31
C LYS A 48 -5.27 23.61 -30.83
N SER A 49 -4.80 24.68 -31.47
CA SER A 49 -4.56 24.76 -32.92
C SER A 49 -3.61 23.68 -33.46
N GLU A 50 -2.53 23.37 -32.73
CA GLU A 50 -1.56 22.32 -33.11
C GLU A 50 -2.14 20.92 -32.95
N LEU A 51 -2.90 20.67 -31.88
CA LEU A 51 -3.59 19.39 -31.69
C LEU A 51 -4.65 19.15 -32.77
N ASP A 52 -5.42 20.17 -33.12
CA ASP A 52 -6.45 20.09 -34.17
C ASP A 52 -5.86 19.85 -35.57
N GLN A 53 -4.64 20.36 -35.82
CA GLN A 53 -3.91 20.08 -37.06
C GLN A 53 -3.37 18.64 -37.09
N TRP A 54 -2.83 18.17 -35.96
CA TRP A 54 -2.32 16.80 -35.82
C TRP A 54 -3.43 15.74 -35.98
N ILE A 55 -4.61 15.98 -35.38
CA ILE A 55 -5.80 15.10 -35.54
C ILE A 55 -6.22 15.02 -37.01
N ARG A 56 -6.25 16.16 -37.71
CA ARG A 56 -6.62 16.21 -39.14
C ARG A 56 -5.61 15.50 -40.04
N GLY A 57 -4.33 15.44 -39.67
CA GLY A 57 -3.31 14.68 -40.37
C GLY A 57 -3.48 13.16 -40.26
N GLN A 58 -3.98 12.66 -39.12
CA GLN A 58 -4.23 11.22 -38.89
C GLN A 58 -5.51 10.72 -39.59
N ALA A 59 -6.54 11.58 -39.72
CA ALA A 59 -7.80 11.23 -40.37
C ALA A 59 -7.68 10.99 -41.90
N GLY A 60 -6.58 11.43 -42.52
CA GLY A 60 -6.28 11.11 -43.92
C GLY A 60 -5.78 9.68 -44.15
N GLU A 61 -5.28 9.00 -43.12
CA GLU A 61 -4.74 7.63 -43.21
C GLU A 61 -5.80 6.55 -42.93
N GLU A 62 -6.88 6.87 -42.19
CA GLU A 62 -7.92 5.90 -41.81
C GLU A 62 -9.08 5.77 -42.82
N LEU A 63 -9.19 6.67 -43.80
CA LEU A 63 -10.29 6.68 -44.80
C LEU A 63 -10.09 5.76 -46.01
N GLU A 64 -8.93 5.11 -46.16
CA GLU A 64 -8.67 4.18 -47.27
C GLU A 64 -9.01 2.71 -46.99
N GLN A 65 -9.37 2.32 -45.75
CA GLN A 65 -9.34 0.89 -45.38
C GLN A 65 -10.62 0.22 -44.87
N VAL A 66 -11.76 0.89 -44.69
CA VAL A 66 -12.96 0.17 -44.22
C VAL A 66 -14.24 0.66 -44.89
N SER A 67 -14.53 0.10 -46.06
CA SER A 67 -15.86 0.09 -46.68
C SER A 67 -16.44 -1.32 -46.57
N ASP A 68 -17.44 -1.52 -45.71
CA ASP A 68 -18.68 -2.26 -46.01
C ASP A 68 -19.67 -2.31 -44.80
N PRO A 69 -20.99 -2.50 -45.03
CA PRO A 69 -22.05 -1.91 -44.20
C PRO A 69 -22.83 -2.87 -43.27
N VAL A 70 -23.51 -2.27 -42.27
CA VAL A 70 -24.30 -2.85 -41.17
C VAL A 70 -25.80 -2.97 -41.53
N PRO A 71 -26.57 -3.93 -40.98
CA PRO A 71 -28.04 -3.85 -40.92
C PRO A 71 -28.60 -3.58 -39.50
N GLU A 72 -29.62 -2.71 -39.46
CA GLU A 72 -30.39 -2.23 -38.30
C GLU A 72 -31.51 -3.19 -37.81
N ARG A 73 -31.96 -2.98 -36.55
CA ARG A 73 -33.35 -2.96 -36.00
C ARG A 73 -33.32 -3.29 -34.50
N SER A 74 -34.22 -2.85 -33.62
CA SER A 74 -35.33 -1.89 -33.59
C SER A 74 -35.78 -1.82 -32.12
N SER A 75 -36.18 -0.64 -31.65
CA SER A 75 -36.74 -0.37 -30.32
C SER A 75 -38.19 -0.84 -30.19
N ASP A 76 -38.55 -1.53 -29.10
CA ASP A 76 -39.79 -1.30 -28.34
C ASP A 76 -39.94 -2.28 -27.17
N MET A 77 -40.14 -1.77 -25.94
CA MET A 77 -40.88 -2.44 -24.85
C MET A 77 -41.45 -1.40 -23.86
N PRO A 78 -42.66 -1.60 -23.32
CA PRO A 78 -43.39 -0.63 -22.48
C PRO A 78 -42.98 -0.69 -20.98
N PRO A 79 -43.30 0.33 -20.16
CA PRO A 79 -42.85 0.38 -18.77
C PRO A 79 -43.70 -0.51 -17.84
N LEU A 80 -43.04 -1.11 -16.84
CA LEU A 80 -43.64 -1.97 -15.82
C LEU A 80 -44.31 -1.17 -14.67
N PRO A 81 -45.33 -1.75 -14.00
CA PRO A 81 -46.10 -1.08 -12.95
C PRO A 81 -45.38 -1.06 -11.59
N PRO A 82 -45.74 -0.17 -10.66
CA PRO A 82 -45.06 -0.05 -9.37
C PRO A 82 -45.52 -1.13 -8.38
N LEU A 83 -44.59 -1.58 -7.53
CA LEU A 83 -44.78 -2.62 -6.51
C LEU A 83 -45.11 -2.02 -5.12
N PRO A 84 -45.78 -2.81 -4.24
CA PRO A 84 -46.47 -2.32 -3.03
C PRO A 84 -45.53 -2.10 -1.83
N PRO A 85 -45.98 -1.39 -0.77
CA PRO A 85 -45.13 -1.06 0.36
C PRO A 85 -44.95 -2.25 1.33
N LEU A 86 -43.75 -2.31 1.93
CA LEU A 86 -43.30 -3.34 2.87
C LEU A 86 -43.85 -3.11 4.31
N PRO A 87 -44.03 -4.18 5.10
CA PRO A 87 -44.47 -4.09 6.50
C PRO A 87 -43.31 -3.78 7.48
N PRO A 88 -43.62 -3.31 8.71
CA PRO A 88 -42.61 -2.83 9.65
C PRO A 88 -41.92 -3.96 10.42
N SER A 89 -40.65 -3.70 10.76
CA SER A 89 -39.72 -4.61 11.43
C SER A 89 -40.07 -4.87 12.90
N LEU A 90 -39.66 -6.03 13.41
CA LEU A 90 -39.48 -6.26 14.85
C LEU A 90 -38.21 -7.07 15.12
N ALA A 91 -37.33 -6.44 15.89
CA ALA A 91 -36.48 -6.93 16.99
C ALA A 91 -35.85 -8.35 16.98
N GLU A 92 -34.54 -8.34 17.25
CA GLU A 92 -33.57 -9.40 17.61
C GLU A 92 -33.96 -10.40 18.77
N PRO A 93 -33.07 -11.29 19.28
CA PRO A 93 -32.14 -12.28 18.67
C PRO A 93 -32.21 -13.68 19.38
N ARG A 94 -31.65 -14.76 18.79
CA ARG A 94 -30.83 -15.83 19.48
C ARG A 94 -30.66 -17.16 18.71
N LYS A 95 -29.38 -17.57 18.55
CA LYS A 95 -28.73 -18.91 18.73
C LYS A 95 -29.52 -20.21 18.45
N ARG A 96 -29.06 -21.03 17.48
CA ARG A 96 -28.20 -22.26 17.60
C ARG A 96 -28.34 -23.24 16.41
N ARG A 97 -27.18 -23.79 16.00
CA ARG A 97 -26.85 -25.16 15.51
C ARG A 97 -27.64 -25.78 14.33
N GLY A 98 -26.88 -26.22 13.32
CA GLY A 98 -27.31 -27.26 12.37
C GLY A 98 -26.30 -27.48 11.24
N LEU A 99 -25.55 -28.58 11.35
CA LEU A 99 -24.72 -29.23 10.32
C LEU A 99 -25.58 -29.73 9.14
N ILE A 100 -25.08 -29.80 7.89
CA ILE A 100 -25.20 -30.87 6.85
C ILE A 100 -24.36 -30.39 5.63
N ILE A 101 -23.16 -30.94 5.39
CA ILE A 101 -22.76 -31.97 4.38
C ILE A 101 -22.99 -31.57 2.92
N GLY A 102 -21.90 -31.63 2.13
CA GLY A 102 -21.98 -32.22 0.80
C GLY A 102 -21.17 -31.53 -0.30
N GLY A 103 -20.18 -32.27 -0.82
CA GLY A 103 -19.91 -32.26 -2.26
C GLY A 103 -18.64 -31.55 -2.72
N ALA A 104 -17.52 -32.28 -2.68
CA ALA A 104 -16.37 -32.02 -3.54
C ALA A 104 -16.74 -32.27 -5.02
N VAL A 105 -16.32 -31.39 -5.93
CA VAL A 105 -15.75 -31.79 -7.24
C VAL A 105 -14.67 -30.79 -7.66
N LEU A 106 -13.53 -31.37 -8.01
CA LEU A 106 -12.30 -30.79 -8.51
C LEU A 106 -12.35 -30.65 -10.05
N ALA A 107 -11.58 -29.69 -10.56
CA ALA A 107 -10.73 -29.78 -11.76
C ALA A 107 -11.10 -28.99 -13.05
N ILE A 108 -10.30 -27.94 -13.27
CA ILE A 108 -9.40 -27.69 -14.43
C ILE A 108 -10.01 -27.54 -15.84
N ALA A 109 -10.07 -26.26 -16.25
CA ALA A 109 -9.47 -25.61 -17.43
C ALA A 109 -9.52 -26.27 -18.84
N VAL A 110 -9.98 -25.53 -19.86
CA VAL A 110 -9.16 -24.67 -20.77
C VAL A 110 -10.00 -24.23 -21.99
N ALA A 111 -9.87 -22.93 -22.33
CA ALA A 111 -10.02 -22.25 -23.63
C ALA A 111 -11.37 -22.20 -24.36
N GLY A 112 -11.73 -20.97 -24.74
CA GLY A 112 -12.57 -20.69 -25.90
C GLY A 112 -13.51 -19.52 -25.70
N GLY A 113 -13.04 -18.31 -26.05
CA GLY A 113 -13.82 -17.11 -26.39
C GLY A 113 -15.27 -17.00 -25.91
N LEU A 114 -15.48 -16.17 -24.89
CA LEU A 114 -16.47 -15.08 -24.82
C LEU A 114 -16.43 -14.57 -23.36
N TRP A 115 -15.52 -13.64 -23.06
CA TRP A 115 -15.66 -12.82 -21.85
C TRP A 115 -16.78 -11.83 -22.11
N LEU A 116 -18.01 -12.25 -21.84
CA LEU A 116 -19.11 -11.32 -21.59
C LEU A 116 -18.69 -10.47 -20.40
N VAL A 117 -18.60 -9.17 -20.66
CA VAL A 117 -18.35 -8.10 -19.71
C VAL A 117 -19.25 -8.29 -18.50
N SER A 118 -18.73 -8.88 -17.43
CA SER A 118 -19.24 -8.55 -16.09
C SER A 118 -18.89 -7.08 -15.89
N PRO A 119 -19.86 -6.20 -15.58
CA PRO A 119 -19.51 -4.86 -15.17
C PRO A 119 -18.71 -5.04 -13.88
N PHE A 120 -17.41 -4.71 -13.93
CA PHE A 120 -16.64 -4.46 -12.72
C PHE A 120 -17.39 -3.35 -11.99
N GLY A 121 -18.22 -3.76 -11.04
CA GLY A 121 -19.14 -2.90 -10.32
C GLY A 121 -18.40 -2.12 -9.25
N SER A 122 -17.44 -1.29 -9.65
CA SER A 122 -17.10 -0.13 -8.83
C SER A 122 -18.31 0.79 -8.96
N ARG A 123 -19.19 0.81 -7.94
CA ARG A 123 -20.24 1.85 -7.84
C ARG A 123 -19.53 3.19 -8.09
N PRO A 124 -20.00 4.05 -9.01
CA PRO A 124 -19.43 5.38 -9.15
C PRO A 124 -19.45 6.03 -7.77
N ALA A 125 -18.30 6.53 -7.34
CA ALA A 125 -18.13 7.08 -5.99
C ALA A 125 -19.27 8.08 -5.74
N ALA A 126 -20.04 7.86 -4.67
CA ALA A 126 -21.08 8.79 -4.28
C ALA A 126 -20.43 10.16 -4.07
N LEU A 127 -21.04 11.20 -4.65
CA LEU A 127 -20.60 12.58 -4.48
C LEU A 127 -21.53 13.30 -3.47
N PRO A 128 -21.02 14.31 -2.77
CA PRO A 128 -21.83 15.27 -2.03
C PRO A 128 -22.98 15.82 -2.87
N GLN A 129 -24.09 16.19 -2.22
CA GLN A 129 -25.26 16.74 -2.90
C GLN A 129 -25.00 18.15 -3.44
N ASP A 130 -24.25 18.97 -2.70
CA ASP A 130 -23.79 20.29 -3.15
C ASP A 130 -22.66 20.13 -4.18
N ALA A 131 -22.88 20.62 -5.41
CA ALA A 131 -21.91 20.53 -6.49
C ALA A 131 -20.54 21.16 -6.14
N THR A 132 -20.53 22.20 -5.31
CA THR A 132 -19.29 22.85 -4.84
C THR A 132 -18.53 21.93 -3.88
N LEU A 133 -19.27 21.23 -3.00
CA LEU A 133 -18.69 20.23 -2.11
C LEU A 133 -18.24 18.98 -2.89
N ALA A 134 -18.95 18.62 -3.96
CA ALA A 134 -18.55 17.52 -4.84
C ALA A 134 -17.21 17.79 -5.53
N GLN A 135 -17.01 18.99 -6.06
CA GLN A 135 -15.70 19.37 -6.60
C GLN A 135 -14.63 19.38 -5.50
N SER A 136 -14.95 19.95 -4.33
CA SER A 136 -14.02 19.98 -3.18
C SER A 136 -13.63 18.57 -2.71
N TYR A 137 -14.54 17.61 -2.79
CA TYR A 137 -14.28 16.22 -2.44
C TYR A 137 -13.30 15.58 -3.44
N LEU A 138 -13.52 15.78 -4.74
CA LEU A 138 -12.62 15.28 -5.78
C LEU A 138 -11.23 15.90 -5.66
N ASP A 139 -11.14 17.21 -5.43
CA ASP A 139 -9.88 17.92 -5.21
C ASP A 139 -9.15 17.39 -3.97
N ALA A 140 -9.89 17.11 -2.89
CA ALA A 140 -9.33 16.53 -1.68
C ALA A 140 -8.74 15.12 -1.92
N ARG A 141 -9.38 14.30 -2.79
CA ARG A 141 -8.86 12.98 -3.17
C ARG A 141 -7.58 13.10 -4.01
N GLU A 142 -7.48 14.12 -4.87
CA GLU A 142 -6.26 14.40 -5.63
C GLU A 142 -5.13 14.92 -4.73
N ASP A 143 -5.44 15.81 -3.80
CA ASP A 143 -4.51 16.31 -2.79
C ASP A 143 -4.01 15.16 -1.89
N TRP A 144 -4.88 14.23 -1.49
CA TRP A 144 -4.48 13.01 -0.78
C TRP A 144 -3.47 12.17 -1.57
N ALA A 145 -3.70 11.98 -2.87
CA ALA A 145 -2.79 11.21 -3.74
C ALA A 145 -1.43 11.90 -3.95
N THR A 146 -1.33 13.21 -3.71
CA THR A 146 -0.11 14.00 -3.90
C THR A 146 0.92 13.81 -2.77
N ARG A 147 0.47 13.48 -1.56
CA ARG A 147 1.32 13.09 -0.40
C ARG A 147 2.42 14.10 -0.02
N THR A 148 2.12 15.40 -0.07
CA THR A 148 2.93 16.44 0.59
C THR A 148 2.21 17.00 1.81
N PRO A 149 2.93 17.57 2.79
CA PRO A 149 2.31 18.16 3.97
C PRO A 149 1.21 19.18 3.63
N GLU A 150 1.46 20.04 2.63
CA GLU A 150 0.51 21.07 2.21
C GLU A 150 -0.72 20.46 1.53
N SER A 151 -0.52 19.42 0.70
CA SER A 151 -1.64 18.74 0.04
C SER A 151 -2.52 18.00 1.04
N LEU A 152 -1.93 17.26 2.00
CA LEU A 152 -2.68 16.57 3.04
C LEU A 152 -3.42 17.55 3.95
N MET A 153 -2.81 18.71 4.28
CA MET A 153 -3.48 19.77 5.02
C MET A 153 -4.68 20.33 4.26
N ARG A 154 -4.57 20.56 2.94
CA ARG A 154 -5.69 21.04 2.12
C ARG A 154 -6.81 20.00 2.03
N ALA A 155 -6.48 18.74 1.75
CA ALA A 155 -7.44 17.63 1.74
C ALA A 155 -8.19 17.53 3.07
N ARG A 156 -7.46 17.57 4.20
CA ARG A 156 -8.02 17.57 5.56
C ARG A 156 -9.05 18.69 5.74
N ARG A 157 -8.68 19.94 5.43
CA ARG A 157 -9.58 21.11 5.59
C ARG A 157 -10.83 21.03 4.73
N ALA A 158 -10.69 20.55 3.49
CA ALA A 158 -11.80 20.36 2.58
C ALA A 158 -12.77 19.29 3.11
N LEU A 159 -12.25 18.13 3.50
CA LEU A 159 -13.05 17.02 4.03
C LEU A 159 -13.73 17.37 5.37
N GLU A 160 -13.05 18.07 6.28
CA GLU A 160 -13.65 18.58 7.52
C GLU A 160 -14.78 19.60 7.25
N THR A 161 -14.71 20.32 6.14
CA THR A 161 -15.80 21.21 5.72
C THR A 161 -16.97 20.42 5.16
N ILE A 162 -16.71 19.39 4.36
CA ILE A 162 -17.74 18.49 3.82
C ILE A 162 -18.47 17.77 4.94
N THR A 163 -17.76 17.17 5.90
CA THR A 163 -18.40 16.43 7.01
C THR A 163 -19.24 17.32 7.94
N ARG A 164 -18.91 18.61 8.08
CA ARG A 164 -19.75 19.57 8.81
C ARG A 164 -20.99 20.00 8.04
N ARG A 165 -20.87 20.19 6.72
CA ARG A 165 -21.97 20.70 5.87
C ARG A 165 -22.93 19.58 5.44
N GLU A 166 -22.40 18.38 5.24
CA GLU A 166 -23.15 17.18 4.86
C GLU A 166 -22.77 16.01 5.79
N PRO A 167 -23.24 16.01 7.06
CA PRO A 167 -22.87 14.98 8.04
C PRO A 167 -23.36 13.57 7.68
N GLY A 168 -24.30 13.43 6.73
CA GLY A 168 -24.73 12.14 6.19
C GLY A 168 -23.88 11.64 5.01
N PHE A 169 -22.91 12.40 4.53
CA PHE A 169 -22.04 11.99 3.42
C PHE A 169 -20.88 11.13 3.94
N ALA A 170 -21.18 9.86 4.19
CA ALA A 170 -20.28 8.88 4.77
C ALA A 170 -18.90 8.76 4.08
N PRO A 171 -18.76 8.83 2.73
CA PRO A 171 -17.45 8.74 2.07
C PRO A 171 -16.46 9.83 2.48
N ALA A 172 -16.90 11.03 2.87
CA ALA A 172 -15.98 12.07 3.34
C ALA A 172 -15.30 11.70 4.66
N PHE A 173 -15.97 10.95 5.54
CA PHE A 173 -15.38 10.46 6.78
C PHE A 173 -14.32 9.39 6.51
N ALA A 174 -14.59 8.44 5.60
CA ALA A 174 -13.60 7.45 5.17
C ALA A 174 -12.37 8.12 4.52
N ALA A 175 -12.59 9.10 3.63
CA ALA A 175 -11.50 9.85 3.02
C ALA A 175 -10.71 10.69 4.05
N LEU A 176 -11.37 11.21 5.09
CA LEU A 176 -10.71 11.93 6.16
C LEU A 176 -9.81 10.99 6.99
N ALA A 177 -10.27 9.76 7.24
CA ALA A 177 -9.44 8.73 7.87
C ALA A 177 -8.17 8.45 7.06
N ASP A 178 -8.30 8.26 5.74
CA ASP A 178 -7.15 8.08 4.83
C ASP A 178 -6.15 9.23 4.88
N VAL A 179 -6.63 10.48 4.95
CA VAL A 179 -5.77 11.66 5.06
C VAL A 179 -5.02 11.67 6.39
N TYR A 180 -5.68 11.34 7.51
CA TYR A 180 -4.99 11.23 8.80
C TYR A 180 -3.93 10.12 8.77
N LEU A 181 -4.24 8.97 8.17
CA LEU A 181 -3.30 7.85 8.05
C LEU A 181 -2.05 8.20 7.23
N LEU A 182 -2.15 9.04 6.20
CA LEU A 182 -0.98 9.54 5.47
C LEU A 182 -0.29 10.71 6.16
N SER A 183 -1.00 11.48 7.00
CA SER A 183 -0.43 12.66 7.67
C SER A 183 0.61 12.30 8.72
N GLN A 184 0.59 11.08 9.27
CA GLN A 184 1.65 10.59 10.17
C GLN A 184 2.99 10.34 9.46
N GLU A 185 2.95 10.09 8.14
CA GLU A 185 4.13 9.71 7.37
C GLU A 185 4.64 10.87 6.50
N PHE A 186 3.72 11.61 5.88
CA PHE A 186 4.03 12.67 4.91
C PHE A 186 3.54 14.05 5.35
N GLY A 187 2.93 14.14 6.53
CA GLY A 187 2.25 15.35 7.00
C GLY A 187 2.91 16.00 8.22
N ASP A 188 2.11 16.81 8.89
CA ASP A 188 2.49 17.62 10.05
C ASP A 188 1.97 17.05 11.38
N MET A 189 1.46 15.80 11.38
CA MET A 189 0.72 15.26 12.51
C MET A 189 1.53 14.20 13.25
N ASP A 190 1.54 14.30 14.59
CA ASP A 190 2.06 13.24 15.43
C ASP A 190 1.33 11.92 15.16
N ARG A 191 2.09 10.81 15.16
CA ARG A 191 1.59 9.48 14.84
C ARG A 191 0.42 9.06 15.72
N ARG A 192 0.47 9.34 17.03
CA ARG A 192 -0.59 8.93 17.96
C ARG A 192 -1.89 9.68 17.66
N ASP A 193 -1.79 10.99 17.43
CA ASP A 193 -2.94 11.84 17.09
C ASP A 193 -3.54 11.46 15.74
N ALA A 194 -2.68 11.16 14.75
CA ALA A 194 -3.10 10.71 13.43
C ALA A 194 -3.89 9.40 13.50
N PHE A 195 -3.39 8.39 14.22
CA PHE A 195 -4.11 7.13 14.40
C PHE A 195 -5.43 7.31 15.15
N HIS A 196 -5.44 8.13 16.21
CA HIS A 196 -6.65 8.41 16.96
C HIS A 196 -7.72 9.07 16.09
N ARG A 197 -7.36 10.09 15.32
CA ARG A 197 -8.27 10.80 14.42
C ARG A 197 -8.73 9.95 13.25
N ALA A 198 -7.83 9.15 12.68
CA ALA A 198 -8.17 8.19 11.62
C ALA A 198 -9.24 7.20 12.09
N ARG A 199 -9.10 6.68 13.31
CA ARG A 199 -10.09 5.79 13.92
C ARG A 199 -11.45 6.44 14.03
N LEU A 200 -11.52 7.62 14.67
CA LEU A 200 -12.79 8.32 14.88
C LEU A 200 -13.50 8.64 13.57
N ALA A 201 -12.74 9.07 12.55
CA ALA A 201 -13.29 9.34 11.23
C ALA A 201 -13.81 8.06 10.56
N ALA A 202 -13.06 6.97 10.59
CA ALA A 202 -13.51 5.70 10.01
C ALA A 202 -14.74 5.13 10.74
N GLU A 203 -14.77 5.21 12.08
CA GLU A 203 -15.93 4.81 12.90
C GLU A 203 -17.17 5.65 12.56
N ALA A 204 -17.05 6.97 12.48
CA ALA A 204 -18.16 7.85 12.09
C ALA A 204 -18.69 7.54 10.68
N GLY A 205 -17.81 7.22 9.73
CA GLY A 205 -18.22 6.78 8.39
C GLY A 205 -19.02 5.48 8.43
N LEU A 206 -18.57 4.50 9.22
CA LEU A 206 -19.22 3.20 9.37
C LEU A 206 -20.54 3.26 10.14
N GLU A 207 -20.71 4.23 11.04
CA GLU A 207 -22.00 4.49 11.71
C GLU A 207 -23.08 4.97 10.72
N ILE A 208 -22.67 5.66 9.65
CA ILE A 208 -23.58 6.15 8.61
C ILE A 208 -23.80 5.10 7.51
N ASP A 209 -22.72 4.44 7.07
CA ASP A 209 -22.74 3.41 6.03
C ASP A 209 -21.68 2.33 6.32
N ASP A 210 -22.14 1.17 6.78
CA ASP A 210 -21.28 0.03 7.13
C ASP A 210 -20.74 -0.73 5.89
N THR A 211 -21.12 -0.31 4.68
CA THR A 211 -20.68 -0.86 3.40
C THR A 211 -19.55 -0.06 2.75
N LEU A 212 -19.00 0.93 3.46
CA LEU A 212 -17.84 1.70 3.00
C LEU A 212 -16.54 0.88 3.08
N ALA A 213 -16.13 0.35 1.92
CA ALA A 213 -14.87 -0.38 1.78
C ALA A 213 -13.65 0.42 2.28
N ASP A 214 -13.60 1.73 1.98
CA ASP A 214 -12.50 2.61 2.41
C ASP A 214 -12.42 2.77 3.93
N ALA A 215 -13.57 2.85 4.62
CA ALA A 215 -13.60 2.95 6.07
C ALA A 215 -13.14 1.64 6.73
N HIS A 216 -13.58 0.49 6.20
CA HIS A 216 -13.07 -0.83 6.64
C HIS A 216 -11.57 -0.97 6.40
N ARG A 217 -11.04 -0.52 5.24
CA ARG A 217 -9.60 -0.51 4.95
C ARG A 217 -8.84 0.37 5.96
N ALA A 218 -9.32 1.58 6.24
CA ALA A 218 -8.72 2.47 7.22
C ALA A 218 -8.74 1.86 8.64
N MET A 219 -9.84 1.22 9.04
CA MET A 219 -9.91 0.49 10.31
C MET A 219 -8.95 -0.70 10.36
N GLY A 220 -8.77 -1.44 9.27
CA GLY A 220 -7.76 -2.49 9.17
C GLY A 220 -6.36 -1.97 9.44
N PHE A 221 -6.03 -0.81 8.85
CA PHE A 221 -4.75 -0.16 9.08
C PHE A 221 -4.59 0.28 10.55
N VAL A 222 -5.58 0.98 11.11
CA VAL A 222 -5.55 1.40 12.52
C VAL A 222 -5.40 0.20 13.45
N ARG A 223 -6.16 -0.88 13.26
CA ARG A 223 -6.13 -2.07 14.12
C ARG A 223 -4.76 -2.76 14.10
N TYR A 224 -4.08 -2.76 12.96
CA TYR A 224 -2.77 -3.38 12.87
C TYR A 224 -1.66 -2.49 13.44
N TRP A 225 -1.51 -1.27 12.90
CA TRP A 225 -0.37 -0.42 13.24
C TRP A 225 -0.53 0.39 14.53
N SER A 226 -1.78 0.66 14.97
CA SER A 226 -2.05 1.31 16.26
C SER A 226 -2.41 0.30 17.35
N ASP A 227 -3.37 -0.60 17.13
CA ASP A 227 -3.86 -1.49 18.20
C ASP A 227 -3.03 -2.75 18.39
N ARG A 228 -2.13 -3.05 17.44
CA ARG A 228 -1.34 -4.29 17.41
C ARG A 228 -2.22 -5.55 17.43
N ASP A 229 -3.39 -5.48 16.77
CA ASP A 229 -4.36 -6.57 16.66
C ASP A 229 -4.46 -7.07 15.20
N PRO A 230 -3.61 -8.03 14.79
CA PRO A 230 -3.59 -8.55 13.43
C PRO A 230 -4.86 -9.32 13.06
N VAL A 231 -5.55 -9.92 14.05
CA VAL A 231 -6.79 -10.68 13.81
C VAL A 231 -7.90 -9.73 13.38
N ARG A 232 -8.15 -8.70 14.19
CA ARG A 232 -9.17 -7.69 13.91
C ARG A 232 -8.83 -6.83 12.68
N ALA A 233 -7.55 -6.60 12.41
CA ALA A 233 -7.11 -5.96 11.18
C ALA A 233 -7.48 -6.81 9.96
N GLY A 234 -7.20 -8.12 10.00
CA GLY A 234 -7.53 -9.06 8.93
C GLY A 234 -9.04 -9.13 8.64
N ASP A 235 -9.89 -9.09 9.67
CA ASP A 235 -11.35 -9.03 9.49
C ASP A 235 -11.78 -7.77 8.72
N ALA A 236 -11.25 -6.61 9.09
CA ALA A 236 -11.60 -5.34 8.45
C ALA A 236 -11.09 -5.29 7.00
N PHE A 237 -9.87 -5.77 6.72
CA PHE A 237 -9.36 -5.86 5.36
C PHE A 237 -10.15 -6.82 4.48
N ARG A 238 -10.53 -8.00 5.00
CA ARG A 238 -11.41 -8.92 4.25
C ARG A 238 -12.73 -8.27 3.92
N ARG A 239 -13.34 -7.57 4.88
CA ARG A 239 -14.59 -6.85 4.64
C ARG A 239 -14.45 -5.76 3.58
N ALA A 240 -13.34 -5.01 3.60
CA ALA A 240 -13.05 -4.03 2.56
C ALA A 240 -12.92 -4.66 1.16
N ILE A 241 -12.26 -5.83 1.05
CA ILE A 241 -12.11 -6.56 -0.22
C ILE A 241 -13.45 -7.13 -0.71
N GLU A 242 -14.30 -7.64 0.18
CA GLU A 242 -15.65 -8.10 -0.18
C GLU A 242 -16.49 -6.98 -0.78
N LEU A 243 -16.36 -5.77 -0.25
CA LEU A 243 -17.11 -4.59 -0.67
C LEU A 243 -16.53 -3.94 -1.94
N ALA A 244 -15.21 -3.94 -2.09
CA ALA A 244 -14.49 -3.36 -3.23
C ALA A 244 -13.24 -4.19 -3.58
N PRO A 245 -13.39 -5.23 -4.44
CA PRO A 245 -12.31 -6.19 -4.74
C PRO A 245 -11.24 -5.68 -5.73
N ASP A 246 -11.40 -4.49 -6.28
CA ASP A 246 -10.53 -3.89 -7.30
C ASP A 246 -9.66 -2.74 -6.74
N VAL A 247 -9.58 -2.59 -5.42
CA VAL A 247 -8.79 -1.55 -4.76
C VAL A 247 -7.39 -2.08 -4.42
N ALA A 248 -6.39 -1.68 -5.21
CA ALA A 248 -4.99 -2.11 -5.05
C ALA A 248 -4.45 -1.85 -3.64
N GLN A 249 -4.77 -0.70 -3.05
CA GLN A 249 -4.33 -0.30 -1.71
C GLN A 249 -4.80 -1.26 -0.62
N THR A 250 -6.02 -1.81 -0.73
CA THR A 250 -6.57 -2.78 0.24
C THR A 250 -5.80 -4.08 0.20
N HIS A 251 -5.60 -4.61 -1.01
CA HIS A 251 -4.81 -5.82 -1.24
C HIS A 251 -3.36 -5.63 -0.80
N PHE A 252 -2.79 -4.46 -1.05
CA PHE A 252 -1.43 -4.11 -0.69
C PHE A 252 -1.23 -4.18 0.83
N TRP A 253 -2.01 -3.43 1.59
CA TRP A 253 -1.89 -3.40 3.05
C TRP A 253 -2.25 -4.73 3.70
N TYR A 254 -3.29 -5.42 3.22
CA TYR A 254 -3.63 -6.72 3.77
C TYR A 254 -2.54 -7.75 3.50
N GLY A 255 -1.94 -7.71 2.31
CA GLY A 255 -0.80 -8.53 1.96
C GLY A 255 0.37 -8.37 2.93
N ASN A 256 0.72 -7.13 3.27
CA ASN A 256 1.76 -6.85 4.26
C ASN A 256 1.42 -7.39 5.64
N VAL A 257 0.18 -7.17 6.13
CA VAL A 257 -0.28 -7.75 7.41
C VAL A 257 -0.11 -9.27 7.41
N LEU A 258 -0.51 -9.95 6.34
CA LEU A 258 -0.36 -11.41 6.24
C LEU A 258 1.12 -11.84 6.27
N VAL A 259 1.99 -11.16 5.53
CA VAL A 259 3.43 -11.47 5.45
C VAL A 259 4.12 -11.26 6.80
N ASP A 260 3.86 -10.12 7.45
CA ASP A 260 4.42 -9.77 8.75
C ASP A 260 4.07 -10.79 9.83
N ASN A 261 2.91 -11.44 9.70
CA ASN A 261 2.39 -12.45 10.61
C ASN A 261 2.62 -13.88 10.10
N GLY A 262 3.48 -14.08 9.11
CA GLY A 262 3.94 -15.39 8.64
C GLY A 262 2.98 -16.13 7.71
N GLN A 263 1.85 -15.53 7.33
CA GLN A 263 0.87 -16.07 6.39
C GLN A 263 1.31 -15.82 4.94
N TYR A 264 2.54 -16.25 4.60
CA TYR A 264 3.24 -15.84 3.38
C TYR A 264 2.51 -16.15 2.08
N ALA A 265 1.89 -17.34 1.96
CA ALA A 265 1.20 -17.74 0.74
C ALA A 265 0.01 -16.81 0.44
N GLN A 266 -0.79 -16.52 1.47
CA GLN A 266 -1.93 -15.61 1.37
C GLN A 266 -1.44 -14.18 1.13
N GLY A 267 -0.39 -13.74 1.84
CA GLY A 267 0.18 -12.42 1.69
C GLY A 267 0.71 -12.15 0.27
N LEU A 268 1.48 -13.10 -0.29
CA LEU A 268 1.95 -13.03 -1.67
C LEU A 268 0.80 -13.01 -2.68
N GLN A 269 -0.30 -13.72 -2.43
CA GLN A 269 -1.49 -13.67 -3.29
C GLN A 269 -2.10 -12.27 -3.30
N GLN A 270 -2.28 -11.65 -2.13
CA GLN A 270 -2.84 -10.30 -2.02
C GLN A 270 -1.90 -9.25 -2.65
N LEU A 271 -0.59 -9.33 -2.38
CA LEU A 271 0.39 -8.42 -2.99
C LEU A 271 0.47 -8.58 -4.51
N ASN A 272 0.35 -9.81 -5.02
CA ASN A 272 0.27 -10.01 -6.46
C ASN A 272 -1.00 -9.41 -7.06
N GLN A 273 -2.14 -9.49 -6.38
CA GLN A 273 -3.36 -8.81 -6.82
C GLN A 273 -3.18 -7.29 -6.86
N ALA A 274 -2.59 -6.70 -5.81
CA ALA A 274 -2.25 -5.28 -5.78
C ALA A 274 -1.33 -4.89 -6.96
N ARG A 275 -0.34 -5.73 -7.28
CA ARG A 275 0.59 -5.55 -8.39
C ARG A 275 -0.09 -5.61 -9.77
N LEU A 276 -1.12 -6.45 -9.92
CA LEU A 276 -1.90 -6.53 -11.16
C LEU A 276 -2.81 -5.31 -11.34
N LEU A 277 -3.36 -4.78 -10.25
CA LEU A 277 -4.20 -3.58 -10.25
C LEU A 277 -3.37 -2.30 -10.47
N GLU A 278 -2.17 -2.21 -9.89
CA GLU A 278 -1.26 -1.06 -10.02
C GLU A 278 0.18 -1.49 -10.37
N PRO A 279 0.44 -1.92 -11.63
CA PRO A 279 1.73 -2.48 -12.02
C PRO A 279 2.90 -1.48 -11.93
N ALA A 280 2.62 -0.18 -12.03
CA ALA A 280 3.62 0.89 -11.97
C ALA A 280 3.96 1.35 -10.55
N SER A 281 3.30 0.81 -9.51
CA SER A 281 3.54 1.23 -8.13
C SER A 281 4.84 0.63 -7.59
N VAL A 282 5.88 1.46 -7.46
CA VAL A 282 7.19 1.06 -6.92
C VAL A 282 7.06 0.53 -5.48
N ALA A 283 6.15 1.10 -4.68
CA ALA A 283 5.88 0.65 -3.32
C ALA A 283 5.35 -0.80 -3.30
N ILE A 284 4.33 -1.10 -4.11
CA ILE A 284 3.76 -2.45 -4.20
C ILE A 284 4.80 -3.46 -4.71
N GLN A 285 5.61 -3.08 -5.69
CA GLN A 285 6.67 -3.94 -6.22
C GLN A 285 7.77 -4.20 -5.18
N THR A 286 8.15 -3.19 -4.40
CA THR A 286 9.17 -3.30 -3.33
C THR A 286 8.69 -4.24 -2.23
N ASP A 287 7.46 -4.05 -1.75
CA ASP A 287 6.90 -4.87 -0.67
C ASP A 287 6.58 -6.29 -1.14
N TYR A 288 6.26 -6.49 -2.43
CA TYR A 288 6.24 -7.83 -3.01
C TYR A 288 7.62 -8.49 -2.97
N GLY A 289 8.70 -7.74 -3.26
CA GLY A 289 10.08 -8.20 -3.07
C GLY A 289 10.40 -8.57 -1.63
N TRP A 290 9.99 -7.73 -0.67
CA TRP A 290 10.11 -8.00 0.76
C TRP A 290 9.34 -9.27 1.18
N ALA A 291 8.14 -9.46 0.65
CA ALA A 291 7.31 -10.62 0.90
C ALA A 291 7.93 -11.91 0.34
N LEU A 292 8.56 -11.84 -0.84
CA LEU A 292 9.32 -12.97 -1.40
C LEU A 292 10.45 -13.38 -0.44
N TRP A 293 11.25 -12.43 0.05
CA TRP A 293 12.33 -12.73 0.99
C TRP A 293 11.81 -13.27 2.32
N SER A 294 10.73 -12.70 2.84
CA SER A 294 10.07 -13.17 4.07
C SER A 294 9.55 -14.59 3.92
N ALA A 295 9.06 -14.97 2.73
CA ALA A 295 8.65 -16.32 2.39
C ALA A 295 9.82 -17.30 2.16
N GLY A 296 11.06 -16.81 2.07
CA GLY A 296 12.26 -17.61 1.79
C GLY A 296 12.58 -17.77 0.30
N ARG A 297 11.99 -16.93 -0.56
CA ARG A 297 12.26 -16.88 -2.02
C ARG A 297 13.34 -15.83 -2.31
N ASP A 298 14.53 -16.07 -1.75
CA ASP A 298 15.56 -15.05 -1.58
C ASP A 298 16.15 -14.56 -2.91
N ASP A 299 16.36 -15.47 -3.87
CA ASP A 299 16.91 -15.12 -5.19
C ASP A 299 15.95 -14.27 -6.03
N GLU A 300 14.65 -14.58 -5.95
CA GLU A 300 13.61 -13.79 -6.62
C GLU A 300 13.46 -12.41 -5.99
N ALA A 301 13.52 -12.33 -4.65
CA ALA A 301 13.50 -11.07 -3.92
C ALA A 301 14.67 -10.17 -4.30
N ARG A 302 15.90 -10.70 -4.29
CA ARG A 302 17.11 -9.96 -4.69
C ARG A 302 17.03 -9.47 -6.12
N THR A 303 16.69 -10.36 -7.06
CA THR A 303 16.57 -10.02 -8.48
C THR A 303 15.61 -8.86 -8.71
N LEU A 304 14.45 -8.88 -8.03
CA LEU A 304 13.46 -7.82 -8.11
C LEU A 304 13.95 -6.52 -7.46
N LEU A 305 14.42 -6.57 -6.22
CA LEU A 305 14.82 -5.39 -5.45
C LEU A 305 16.05 -4.70 -6.04
N ASP A 306 17.04 -5.45 -6.54
CA ASP A 306 18.21 -4.87 -7.23
C ASP A 306 17.82 -4.14 -8.51
N ARG A 307 16.84 -4.68 -9.26
CA ARG A 307 16.30 -3.98 -10.44
C ARG A 307 15.59 -2.69 -10.01
N LEU A 308 14.72 -2.76 -9.00
CA LEU A 308 14.00 -1.60 -8.50
C LEU A 308 14.96 -0.51 -7.98
N ALA A 309 16.05 -0.90 -7.30
CA ALA A 309 17.07 0.02 -6.78
C ALA A 309 17.76 0.80 -7.91
N ARG A 310 18.09 0.13 -9.02
CA ARG A 310 18.68 0.76 -10.21
C ARG A 310 17.72 1.75 -10.89
N GLU A 311 16.44 1.39 -10.96
CA GLU A 311 15.41 2.20 -11.62
C GLU A 311 14.90 3.36 -10.75
N ASN A 312 14.95 3.20 -9.43
CA ASN A 312 14.36 4.12 -8.45
C ASN A 312 15.34 4.42 -7.30
N PRO A 313 16.48 5.08 -7.59
CA PRO A 313 17.55 5.25 -6.61
C PRO A 313 17.19 6.14 -5.41
N ASP A 314 16.07 6.86 -5.46
CA ASP A 314 15.61 7.74 -4.38
C ASP A 314 14.43 7.14 -3.57
N PHE A 315 13.99 5.92 -3.89
CA PHE A 315 12.90 5.27 -3.16
C PHE A 315 13.45 4.48 -1.96
N LEU A 316 13.41 5.12 -0.79
CA LEU A 316 14.12 4.70 0.43
C LEU A 316 13.85 3.25 0.87
N VAL A 317 12.61 2.77 0.72
CA VAL A 317 12.17 1.46 1.23
C VAL A 317 12.92 0.32 0.55
N ILE A 318 13.35 0.49 -0.71
CA ILE A 318 14.16 -0.53 -1.40
C ILE A 318 15.48 -0.76 -0.66
N PHE A 319 16.15 0.31 -0.22
CA PHE A 319 17.43 0.21 0.48
C PHE A 319 17.27 -0.30 1.91
N ASP A 320 16.13 -0.03 2.54
CA ASP A 320 15.75 -0.66 3.81
C ASP A 320 15.71 -2.18 3.64
N CYS A 321 14.91 -2.68 2.69
CA CYS A 321 14.80 -4.11 2.39
C CYS A 321 16.15 -4.72 2.01
N LEU A 322 16.91 -4.12 1.08
CA LEU A 322 18.20 -4.64 0.64
C LEU A 322 19.23 -4.68 1.78
N SER A 323 19.22 -3.70 2.68
CA SER A 323 20.11 -3.73 3.85
C SER A 323 19.82 -4.95 4.73
N VAL A 324 18.55 -5.24 5.02
CA VAL A 324 18.16 -6.42 5.82
C VAL A 324 18.57 -7.71 5.11
N ILE A 325 18.37 -7.80 3.79
CA ILE A 325 18.74 -8.98 2.99
C ILE A 325 20.26 -9.19 2.99
N HIS A 326 21.05 -8.14 2.76
CA HIS A 326 22.51 -8.24 2.76
C HIS A 326 23.10 -8.53 4.15
N LEU A 327 22.43 -8.09 5.23
CA LEU A 327 22.75 -8.53 6.59
C LEU A 327 22.49 -10.03 6.77
N ALA A 328 21.38 -10.55 6.23
CA ALA A 328 21.08 -11.99 6.24
C ALA A 328 22.14 -12.81 5.50
N ASP A 329 22.62 -12.28 4.37
CA ASP A 329 23.69 -12.86 3.56
C ASP A 329 25.08 -12.71 4.20
N ARG A 330 25.19 -11.99 5.33
CA ARG A 330 26.44 -11.62 6.01
C ARG A 330 27.40 -10.83 5.11
N ASN A 331 26.87 -10.13 4.12
CA ASN A 331 27.63 -9.28 3.22
C ASN A 331 27.72 -7.86 3.80
N VAL A 332 28.75 -7.61 4.63
CA VAL A 332 28.90 -6.34 5.36
C VAL A 332 29.09 -5.14 4.44
N HIS A 333 29.75 -5.32 3.30
CA HIS A 333 30.00 -4.24 2.35
C HIS A 333 28.71 -3.80 1.66
N ALA A 334 27.91 -4.75 1.17
CA ALA A 334 26.61 -4.46 0.57
C ALA A 334 25.63 -3.91 1.61
N PHE A 335 25.62 -4.48 2.82
CA PHE A 335 24.85 -3.95 3.95
C PHE A 335 25.20 -2.48 4.23
N ALA A 336 26.49 -2.17 4.43
CA ALA A 336 26.92 -0.82 4.80
C ALA A 336 26.55 0.21 3.74
N ARG A 337 26.65 -0.15 2.45
CA ARG A 337 26.21 0.70 1.33
C ARG A 337 24.70 0.99 1.39
N ASP A 338 23.88 -0.05 1.49
CA ASP A 338 22.43 0.10 1.41
C ASP A 338 21.86 0.75 2.69
N PHE A 339 22.41 0.41 3.86
CA PHE A 339 22.05 1.06 5.12
C PHE A 339 22.45 2.54 5.14
N SER A 340 23.61 2.91 4.57
CA SER A 340 23.99 4.32 4.44
C SER A 340 23.04 5.07 3.51
N ARG A 341 22.67 4.47 2.36
CA ARG A 341 21.72 5.07 1.43
C ARG A 341 20.33 5.24 2.06
N TYR A 342 19.85 4.25 2.79
CA TYR A 342 18.63 4.33 3.57
C TYR A 342 18.68 5.48 4.59
N ALA A 343 19.73 5.54 5.41
CA ALA A 343 19.90 6.57 6.43
C ALA A 343 19.94 7.99 5.84
N GLU A 344 20.64 8.17 4.71
CA GLU A 344 20.70 9.44 3.99
C GLU A 344 19.33 9.89 3.47
N LEU A 345 18.57 8.98 2.86
CA LEU A 345 17.24 9.27 2.33
C LEU A 345 16.21 9.53 3.44
N ARG A 346 16.33 8.81 4.56
CA ARG A 346 15.46 8.99 5.73
C ARG A 346 15.75 10.29 6.48
N GLY A 347 17.02 10.71 6.53
CA GLY A 347 17.42 11.99 7.14
C GLY A 347 17.45 11.98 8.68
N GLU A 348 17.25 10.83 9.34
CA GLU A 348 17.33 10.73 10.79
C GLU A 348 18.78 10.68 11.27
N SER A 349 19.15 11.62 12.16
CA SER A 349 20.52 11.76 12.65
C SER A 349 21.06 10.47 13.29
N ALA A 350 20.23 9.77 14.07
CA ALA A 350 20.62 8.53 14.72
C ALA A 350 21.05 7.44 13.73
N ASP A 351 20.34 7.30 12.60
CA ASP A 351 20.63 6.28 11.59
C ASP A 351 21.83 6.71 10.72
N ILE A 352 21.96 8.00 10.41
CA ILE A 352 23.12 8.58 9.71
C ILE A 352 24.40 8.39 10.53
N ASP A 353 24.34 8.66 11.84
CA ASP A 353 25.50 8.52 12.72
C ASP A 353 25.87 7.05 12.91
N LEU A 354 24.89 6.15 12.99
CA LEU A 354 25.15 4.72 13.03
C LEU A 354 25.78 4.22 11.72
N SER A 355 25.26 4.61 10.55
CA SER A 355 25.80 4.17 9.27
C SER A 355 27.25 4.61 9.07
N LYS A 356 27.59 5.85 9.44
CA LYS A 356 28.98 6.36 9.43
C LYS A 356 29.90 5.57 10.35
N ARG A 357 29.45 5.24 11.56
CA ARG A 357 30.26 4.44 12.51
C ARG A 357 30.48 3.01 12.00
N VAL A 358 29.48 2.39 11.38
CA VAL A 358 29.61 1.08 10.76
C VAL A 358 30.62 1.11 9.61
N ALA A 359 30.52 2.10 8.72
CA ALA A 359 31.46 2.27 7.62
C ALA A 359 32.90 2.52 8.12
N ALA A 360 33.09 3.42 9.09
CA ALA A 360 34.40 3.68 9.67
C ALA A 360 35.02 2.46 10.36
N ALA A 361 34.22 1.64 11.05
CA ALA A 361 34.68 0.40 11.66
C ALA A 361 35.09 -0.64 10.60
N LEU A 362 34.34 -0.72 9.49
CA LEU A 362 34.64 -1.60 8.37
C LEU A 362 35.99 -1.23 7.74
N ASP A 363 36.23 0.05 7.48
CA ASP A 363 37.45 0.54 6.84
C ASP A 363 38.70 0.43 7.74
N SER A 364 38.55 0.67 9.04
CA SER A 364 39.69 0.76 9.97
C SER A 364 40.05 -0.55 10.66
N THR A 365 39.04 -1.37 10.99
CA THR A 365 39.18 -2.53 11.88
C THR A 365 38.70 -3.83 11.24
N GLY A 366 37.84 -3.74 10.22
CA GLY A 366 37.32 -4.87 9.46
C GLY A 366 35.91 -5.31 9.86
N GLU A 367 35.42 -6.34 9.18
CA GLU A 367 34.00 -6.74 9.18
C GLU A 367 33.45 -7.06 10.58
N ALA A 368 34.20 -7.79 11.40
CA ALA A 368 33.78 -8.19 12.74
C ALA A 368 33.60 -6.99 13.69
N ALA A 369 34.31 -5.88 13.47
CA ALA A 369 34.11 -4.65 14.23
C ALA A 369 32.87 -3.91 13.74
N ALA A 370 32.67 -3.81 12.43
CA ALA A 370 31.48 -3.20 11.83
C ALA A 370 30.18 -3.85 12.32
N TRP A 371 30.14 -5.18 12.39
CA TRP A 371 28.99 -5.92 12.91
C TRP A 371 28.70 -5.65 14.40
N ARG A 372 29.74 -5.58 15.24
CA ARG A 372 29.57 -5.23 16.66
C ARG A 372 29.06 -3.80 16.85
N VAL A 373 29.57 -2.86 16.04
CA VAL A 373 29.09 -1.46 16.05
C VAL A 373 27.63 -1.39 15.63
N LEU A 374 27.23 -2.16 14.60
CA LEU A 374 25.84 -2.25 14.16
C LEU A 374 24.92 -2.76 15.27
N VAL A 375 25.21 -3.95 15.83
CA VAL A 375 24.34 -4.59 16.83
C VAL A 375 24.19 -3.72 18.08
N SER A 376 25.30 -3.22 18.62
CA SER A 376 25.26 -2.34 19.79
C SER A 376 24.53 -1.02 19.53
N GLY A 377 24.70 -0.45 18.33
CA GLY A 377 24.01 0.78 17.93
C GLY A 377 22.50 0.59 17.78
N LEU A 378 22.06 -0.46 17.08
CA LEU A 378 20.65 -0.78 16.92
C LEU A 378 19.97 -1.11 18.25
N ALA A 379 20.64 -1.86 19.13
CA ALA A 379 20.12 -2.17 20.46
C ALA A 379 19.95 -0.88 21.29
N ALA A 380 20.97 -0.01 21.31
CA ALA A 380 20.90 1.26 22.05
C ALA A 380 19.80 2.20 21.50
N GLN A 381 19.57 2.21 20.18
CA GLN A 381 18.46 2.96 19.59
C GLN A 381 17.10 2.39 20.02
N ALA A 382 16.94 1.06 20.03
CA ALA A 382 15.71 0.41 20.49
C ALA A 382 15.46 0.68 21.99
N ASP A 383 16.48 0.55 22.83
CA ASP A 383 16.39 0.83 24.27
C ASP A 383 16.03 2.30 24.56
N GLY A 384 16.55 3.23 23.76
CA GLY A 384 16.34 4.67 23.93
C GLY A 384 15.03 5.23 23.35
N ASP A 385 14.33 4.47 22.51
CA ASP A 385 13.11 4.90 21.83
C ASP A 385 12.01 3.83 21.94
N PRO A 386 10.97 4.06 22.77
CA PRO A 386 9.85 3.14 22.92
C PRO A 386 9.08 2.83 21.62
N SER A 387 9.22 3.66 20.59
CA SER A 387 8.61 3.44 19.27
C SER A 387 9.37 2.43 18.39
N ARG A 388 10.65 2.18 18.70
CA ARG A 388 11.50 1.19 18.03
C ARG A 388 11.44 -0.13 18.81
N ASP A 389 11.08 -1.21 18.14
CA ASP A 389 11.12 -2.55 18.73
C ASP A 389 12.49 -3.23 18.56
N HIS A 390 12.68 -4.34 19.25
CA HIS A 390 13.96 -5.07 19.26
C HIS A 390 14.09 -6.11 18.15
N SER A 391 13.18 -6.16 17.17
CA SER A 391 13.19 -7.22 16.15
C SER A 391 14.40 -7.14 15.23
N PHE A 392 14.76 -5.94 14.75
CA PHE A 392 15.91 -5.73 13.89
C PHE A 392 17.28 -5.92 14.60
N PRO A 393 17.54 -5.37 15.81
CA PRO A 393 18.77 -5.69 16.53
C PRO A 393 18.89 -7.17 16.88
N ALA A 394 17.79 -7.85 17.23
CA ALA A 394 17.81 -9.30 17.47
C ALA A 394 18.16 -10.07 16.20
N PHE A 395 17.56 -9.68 15.06
CA PHE A 395 17.90 -10.25 13.76
C PHE A 395 19.39 -10.05 13.43
N ALA A 396 19.92 -8.84 13.61
CA ALA A 396 21.33 -8.54 13.37
C ALA A 396 22.26 -9.40 14.24
N ALA A 397 22.02 -9.47 15.55
CA ALA A 397 22.78 -10.29 16.48
C ALA A 397 22.74 -11.78 16.09
N ALA A 398 21.57 -12.28 15.70
CA ALA A 398 21.40 -13.66 15.25
C ALA A 398 22.17 -13.95 13.96
N MET A 399 22.08 -13.06 12.96
CA MET A 399 22.75 -13.25 11.66
C MET A 399 24.26 -13.29 11.81
N ILE A 400 24.85 -12.50 12.70
CA ILE A 400 26.32 -12.50 12.92
C ILE A 400 26.78 -13.56 13.94
N GLY A 401 25.85 -14.29 14.56
CA GLY A 401 26.16 -15.33 15.56
C GLY A 401 26.50 -14.79 16.97
N ASP A 402 26.19 -13.54 17.26
CA ASP A 402 26.39 -12.94 18.59
C ASP A 402 25.28 -13.38 19.56
N ARG A 403 25.46 -14.58 20.12
CA ARG A 403 24.51 -15.18 21.06
C ARG A 403 24.38 -14.40 22.36
N VAL A 404 25.40 -13.63 22.76
CA VAL A 404 25.38 -12.87 24.02
C VAL A 404 24.46 -11.67 23.85
N SER A 405 24.68 -10.87 22.82
CA SER A 405 23.80 -9.74 22.51
C SER A 405 22.40 -10.20 22.16
N LEU A 406 22.24 -11.28 21.40
CA LEU A 406 20.90 -11.83 21.07
C LEU A 406 20.09 -12.14 22.34
N ARG A 407 20.70 -12.78 23.35
CA ARG A 407 20.00 -13.08 24.60
C ARG A 407 19.58 -11.81 25.34
N GLN A 408 20.49 -10.83 25.44
CA GLN A 408 20.21 -9.56 26.11
C GLN A 408 19.07 -8.80 25.42
N ILE A 409 19.12 -8.71 24.08
CA ILE A 409 18.10 -8.05 23.27
C ILE A 409 16.74 -8.75 23.43
N LEU A 410 16.71 -10.09 23.44
CA LEU A 410 15.47 -10.85 23.65
C LEU A 410 14.89 -10.62 25.06
N GLN A 411 15.74 -10.51 26.09
CA GLN A 411 15.31 -10.19 27.45
C GLN A 411 14.78 -8.74 27.56
N ALA A 412 15.42 -7.78 26.89
CA ALA A 412 14.94 -6.40 26.79
C ALA A 412 13.57 -6.34 26.12
N ALA A 413 13.40 -7.02 24.98
CA ALA A 413 12.14 -7.16 24.27
C ALA A 413 11.04 -7.79 25.14
N ASP A 414 11.39 -8.77 25.97
CA ASP A 414 10.47 -9.42 26.91
C ASP A 414 9.98 -8.47 28.00
N SER A 415 10.89 -7.67 28.57
CA SER A 415 10.55 -6.69 29.61
C SER A 415 9.61 -5.58 29.12
N ARG A 416 9.59 -5.32 27.80
CA ARG A 416 8.69 -4.37 27.13
C ARG A 416 7.39 -4.98 26.61
N ASP A 417 7.18 -6.28 26.83
CA ASP A 417 6.08 -7.07 26.26
C ASP A 417 5.85 -6.85 24.75
N GLU A 418 6.93 -6.72 23.98
CA GLU A 418 6.88 -6.48 22.55
C GLU A 418 6.18 -7.61 21.77
N ASN A 419 5.43 -7.23 20.73
CA ASN A 419 4.92 -8.17 19.74
C ASN A 419 5.46 -7.77 18.37
N TRP A 420 6.12 -8.70 17.70
CA TRP A 420 6.85 -8.40 16.47
C TRP A 420 6.03 -8.79 15.24
N GLY A 421 5.72 -7.80 14.41
CA GLY A 421 5.16 -7.98 13.06
C GLY A 421 6.26 -8.23 12.02
N SER A 422 7.21 -9.13 12.32
CA SER A 422 8.38 -9.37 11.48
C SER A 422 8.71 -10.86 11.37
N ALA A 423 7.69 -11.66 11.01
CA ALA A 423 7.81 -13.10 10.89
C ALA A 423 8.96 -13.54 9.99
N GLY A 424 9.24 -12.82 8.89
CA GLY A 424 10.36 -13.11 7.98
C GLY A 424 11.73 -13.08 8.66
N MET A 425 11.98 -12.08 9.53
CA MET A 425 13.19 -12.00 10.34
C MET A 425 13.17 -13.03 11.47
N THR A 426 12.05 -13.14 12.19
CA THR A 426 11.88 -14.08 13.31
C THR A 426 12.14 -15.53 12.89
N ARG A 427 11.63 -15.93 11.72
CA ARG A 427 11.88 -17.26 11.11
C ARG A 427 13.38 -17.54 10.93
N ARG A 428 14.18 -16.53 10.60
CA ARG A 428 15.64 -16.66 10.42
C ARG A 428 16.42 -16.65 11.73
N ILE A 429 15.85 -16.10 12.81
CA ILE A 429 16.42 -16.21 14.17
C ILE A 429 16.21 -17.63 14.73
N GLN A 430 15.09 -18.29 14.38
CA GLN A 430 14.69 -19.59 14.92
C GLN A 430 15.81 -20.66 14.93
N PRO A 431 16.56 -20.91 13.84
CA PRO A 431 17.62 -21.92 13.83
C PRO A 431 18.79 -21.57 14.75
N VAL A 432 19.05 -20.28 14.97
CA VAL A 432 20.13 -19.81 15.85
C VAL A 432 19.83 -20.13 17.31
N VAL A 433 18.55 -20.03 17.72
CA VAL A 433 18.13 -20.25 19.11
C VAL A 433 17.66 -21.68 19.40
N GLN A 434 17.62 -22.57 18.41
CA GLN A 434 17.00 -23.90 18.54
C GLN A 434 17.54 -24.76 19.70
N ASN A 435 18.84 -24.62 20.01
CA ASN A 435 19.52 -25.37 21.07
C ASN A 435 19.56 -24.63 22.42
N ASP A 436 18.86 -23.49 22.54
CA ASP A 436 18.79 -22.69 23.77
C ASP A 436 17.31 -22.54 24.19
N PRO A 437 16.85 -23.33 25.19
CA PRO A 437 15.45 -23.32 25.60
C PRO A 437 14.93 -21.95 26.04
N GLU A 438 15.78 -21.14 26.69
CA GLU A 438 15.43 -19.80 27.18
C GLU A 438 15.23 -18.86 25.99
N MET A 439 16.23 -18.73 25.11
CA MET A 439 16.12 -17.86 23.94
C MET A 439 15.01 -18.28 23.00
N ARG A 440 14.78 -19.58 22.83
CA ARG A 440 13.65 -20.11 22.05
C ARG A 440 12.31 -19.70 22.66
N SER A 441 12.19 -19.76 23.99
CA SER A 441 10.98 -19.32 24.71
C SER A 441 10.75 -17.82 24.57
N LEU A 442 11.81 -17.01 24.73
CA LEU A 442 11.76 -15.56 24.54
C LEU A 442 11.30 -15.20 23.11
N LEU A 443 11.94 -15.79 22.09
CA LEU A 443 11.59 -15.55 20.69
C LEU A 443 10.13 -15.94 20.39
N ALA A 444 9.67 -17.09 20.89
CA ALA A 444 8.30 -17.55 20.68
C ALA A 444 7.24 -16.59 21.26
N ARG A 445 7.56 -15.85 22.34
CA ARG A 445 6.64 -14.85 22.91
C ARG A 445 6.49 -13.60 22.05
N ARG A 446 7.44 -13.32 21.14
CA ARG A 446 7.40 -12.15 20.24
C ARG A 446 6.70 -12.46 18.91
N ALA A 447 6.54 -13.75 18.57
CA ALA A 447 5.87 -14.23 17.37
C ALA A 447 4.41 -14.68 17.63
N ARG A 448 3.78 -14.21 18.72
CA ARG A 448 2.52 -14.78 19.27
C ARG A 448 1.30 -14.70 18.35
N ALA A 449 1.36 -13.98 17.23
CA ALA A 449 0.29 -13.98 16.23
C ALA A 449 0.09 -15.34 15.52
N LEU A 450 0.99 -16.31 15.70
CA LEU A 450 1.01 -17.57 14.94
C LEU A 450 0.22 -18.76 15.50
N VAL A 451 -0.55 -18.64 16.61
CA VAL A 451 -1.12 -19.84 17.26
C VAL A 451 -2.65 -19.97 17.22
N THR A 452 -3.43 -18.92 16.90
CA THR A 452 -4.91 -19.02 17.03
C THR A 452 -5.70 -19.22 15.74
N ALA A 453 -5.05 -19.46 14.59
CA ALA A 453 -5.75 -19.71 13.31
C ALA A 453 -5.67 -21.15 12.79
N ALA A 454 -5.09 -22.08 13.57
CA ALA A 454 -4.95 -23.49 13.19
C ALA A 454 -5.52 -24.45 14.24
N SER A 455 -6.67 -24.11 14.85
CA SER A 455 -7.41 -25.01 15.76
C SER A 455 -8.86 -25.15 15.32
#